data_AF-A0A838NIN8-F1
#
_entry.id   AF-A0A838NIN8-F1
#
_cell.length_a   1.000
_cell.length_b   1.000
_cell.length_c   1.000
_cell.angle_alpha   90.00
_cell.angle_beta   90.00
_cell.angle_gamma   90.00
#
_symmetry.space_group_name_H-M   'P 1'
#
loop_
_entity.id
_entity.type
_entity.pdbx_description
1 polymer ?
#
loop_
_entity_poly.entity_id
_entity_poly.type
_entity_poly.pdbx_seq_one_letter_code
_entity_poly.pdbx_strand_id
1 'polypeptide(L)'
;MLQADICQRAVHARDARFDGIFFVGITTTKVYCRPVCPARVSYPDRRRFFDTAAAAERAGYRPCLRCRPELAPGRALMDAV
;
A
#
# COMPACT_ATOMS: atom_id res chain seq x y z
N MET A 1 -7.68 4.13 13.62
CA MET A 1 -6.40 4.80 13.86
C MET A 1 -5.30 3.87 13.32
N LEU A 2 -4.67 4.18 12.18
CA LEU A 2 -3.56 3.37 11.67
C LEU A 2 -2.33 3.58 12.58
N GLN A 3 -1.96 2.56 13.34
CA GLN A 3 -0.74 2.59 14.12
C GLN A 3 0.45 2.28 13.20
N ALA A 4 1.36 3.23 13.04
CA ALA A 4 2.51 3.11 12.14
C ALA A 4 3.35 1.85 12.40
N ASP A 5 3.48 1.44 13.67
CA ASP A 5 4.17 0.23 14.09
C ASP A 5 3.51 -1.06 13.55
N ILE A 6 2.17 -1.14 13.58
CA ILE A 6 1.41 -2.26 13.01
C ILE A 6 1.59 -2.32 11.50
N CYS A 7 1.41 -1.18 10.81
CA CYS A 7 1.57 -1.12 9.36
C CYS A 7 3.00 -1.48 8.94
N GLN A 8 4.00 -1.08 9.72
CA GLN A 8 5.39 -1.41 9.46
C GLN A 8 5.66 -2.91 9.60
N ARG A 9 5.16 -3.54 10.67
CA ARG A 9 5.25 -5.00 10.84
C ARG A 9 4.52 -5.75 9.74
N ALA A 10 3.32 -5.31 9.36
CA ALA A 10 2.54 -5.93 8.28
C ALA A 10 3.26 -5.86 6.93
N VAL A 11 3.87 -4.72 6.58
CA VAL A 11 4.71 -4.58 5.37
C VAL A 11 5.95 -5.46 5.44
N HIS A 12 6.60 -5.56 6.61
CA HIS A 12 7.78 -6.41 6.79
C HIS A 12 7.44 -7.91 6.67
N ALA A 13 6.32 -8.33 7.29
CA ALA A 13 5.83 -9.70 7.23
C ALA A 13 5.16 -10.05 5.89
N ARG A 14 4.88 -9.05 5.03
CA ARG A 14 4.08 -9.20 3.80
C ARG A 14 2.73 -9.87 4.08
N ASP A 15 2.09 -9.47 5.18
CA ASP A 15 0.89 -10.12 5.66
C ASP A 15 -0.30 -9.78 4.75
N ALA A 16 -0.80 -10.78 4.03
CA ALA A 16 -1.94 -10.66 3.11
C ALA A 16 -3.25 -10.31 3.80
N ARG A 17 -3.36 -10.47 5.13
CA ARG A 17 -4.54 -10.04 5.89
C ARG A 17 -4.73 -8.52 5.84
N PHE A 18 -3.65 -7.78 5.62
CA PHE A 18 -3.69 -6.33 5.48
C PHE A 18 -3.78 -5.86 4.03
N ASP A 19 -3.85 -6.79 3.08
CA ASP A 19 -3.99 -6.45 1.67
C ASP A 19 -5.31 -5.72 1.42
N GLY A 20 -5.25 -4.52 0.83
CA GLY A 20 -6.40 -3.65 0.63
C GLY A 20 -6.94 -2.93 1.89
N ILE A 21 -6.36 -3.18 3.09
CA ILE A 21 -6.70 -2.42 4.32
C ILE A 21 -5.95 -1.09 4.36
N PHE A 22 -4.71 -1.09 3.89
CA PHE A 22 -3.90 0.12 3.78
C PHE A 22 -2.91 0.01 2.63
N PHE A 23 -2.37 1.16 2.23
CA PHE A 23 -1.39 1.31 1.18
C PHE A 23 -0.15 2.00 1.73
N VAL A 24 1.02 1.64 1.21
CA VAL A 24 2.30 2.24 1.60
C VAL A 24 2.86 3.07 0.45
N GLY A 25 2.92 4.38 0.61
CA GLY A 25 3.58 5.30 -0.30
C GLY A 25 5.04 5.48 0.06
N ILE A 26 5.91 5.38 -0.92
CA ILE A 26 7.34 5.63 -0.79
C ILE A 26 7.60 7.08 -1.19
N THR A 27 8.01 7.92 -0.24
CA THR A 27 8.16 9.37 -0.43
C THR A 27 9.18 9.72 -1.51
N THR A 28 10.23 8.90 -1.65
CA THR A 28 11.33 9.15 -2.60
C THR A 28 10.97 8.86 -4.04
N THR A 29 10.19 7.81 -4.30
CA THR A 29 9.76 7.45 -5.66
C THR A 29 8.37 7.97 -6.00
N LYS A 30 7.63 8.47 -5.00
CA LYS A 30 6.21 8.82 -5.11
C LYS A 30 5.40 7.66 -5.69
N VAL A 31 5.71 6.44 -5.26
CA VAL A 31 4.98 5.23 -5.65
C VAL A 31 4.28 4.67 -4.44
N TYR A 32 3.00 4.28 -4.57
CA TYR A 32 2.29 3.56 -3.53
C TYR A 32 2.14 2.07 -3.88
N CYS A 33 2.28 1.22 -2.87
CA CYS A 33 2.31 -0.23 -2.96
C CYS A 33 1.32 -0.86 -1.95
N ARG A 34 0.99 -2.13 -2.17
CA ARG A 34 0.32 -2.99 -1.19
C ARG A 34 1.31 -3.49 -0.14
N PRO A 35 0.85 -3.85 1.08
CA PRO A 35 1.73 -4.41 2.11
C PRO A 35 2.37 -5.75 1.71
N VAL A 36 1.74 -6.49 0.79
CA VAL A 36 2.24 -7.77 0.25
C VAL A 36 3.25 -7.61 -0.89
N CYS A 37 3.61 -6.37 -1.25
CA CYS A 37 4.45 -6.14 -2.43
C CYS A 37 5.80 -6.89 -2.32
N PRO A 38 6.20 -7.66 -3.35
CA PRO A 38 7.47 -8.39 -3.34
C PRO A 38 8.69 -7.46 -3.48
N ALA A 39 8.47 -6.16 -3.78
CA ALA A 39 9.55 -5.19 -3.89
C ALA A 39 10.36 -5.09 -2.59
N ARG A 40 11.61 -4.67 -2.72
CA ARG A 40 12.49 -4.43 -1.57
C ARG A 40 11.82 -3.42 -0.63
N VAL A 41 11.70 -3.81 0.63
CA VAL A 41 11.18 -2.95 1.69
C VAL A 41 12.10 -1.72 1.79
N SER A 42 11.53 -0.53 1.62
CA SER A 42 12.27 0.73 1.75
C SER A 42 12.67 1.01 3.20
N TYR A 43 13.37 2.10 3.46
CA TYR A 43 13.58 2.56 4.85
C TYR A 43 12.25 3.03 5.47
N PRO A 44 12.07 2.87 6.80
CA PRO A 44 10.91 3.35 7.56
C PRO A 44 10.57 4.81 7.31
N ASP A 45 11.58 5.67 7.36
CA ASP A 45 11.45 7.13 7.26
C ASP A 45 10.91 7.59 5.89
N ARG A 46 11.02 6.71 4.89
CA ARG A 46 10.56 6.98 3.52
C ARG A 46 9.18 6.41 3.25
N ARG A 47 8.54 5.77 4.23
CA ARG A 47 7.19 5.23 4.12
C ARG A 47 6.16 6.21 4.66
N ARG A 48 5.06 6.31 3.94
CA ARG A 48 3.83 6.96 4.40
C ARG A 48 2.68 5.99 4.20
N PHE A 49 1.84 5.85 5.21
CA PHE A 49 0.70 4.93 5.14
C PHE A 49 -0.56 5.71 4.76
N PHE A 50 -1.39 5.08 3.92
CA PHE A 50 -2.65 5.63 3.42
C PHE A 50 -3.75 4.60 3.63
N ASP A 51 -4.94 5.07 3.99
CA ASP A 51 -6.09 4.17 4.25
C ASP A 51 -6.69 3.64 2.94
N THR A 52 -6.59 4.40 1.85
CA THR A 52 -7.14 4.03 0.53
C THR A 52 -6.18 4.41 -0.60
N ALA A 53 -6.28 3.69 -1.72
CA ALA A 53 -5.54 4.01 -2.95
C ALA A 53 -5.83 5.43 -3.43
N ALA A 54 -7.11 5.84 -3.39
CA ALA A 54 -7.53 7.19 -3.74
C ALA A 54 -6.89 8.28 -2.85
N ALA A 55 -6.63 8.01 -1.56
CA ALA A 55 -5.90 8.94 -0.71
C ALA A 55 -4.43 9.08 -1.12
N ALA A 56 -3.79 7.98 -1.53
CA ALA A 56 -2.43 8.00 -2.03
C ALA A 56 -2.32 8.76 -3.37
N GLU A 57 -3.27 8.56 -4.27
CA GLU A 57 -3.32 9.25 -5.57
C GLU A 57 -3.56 10.74 -5.42
N ARG A 58 -4.51 11.14 -4.55
CA ARG A 58 -4.71 12.57 -4.20
C ARG A 58 -3.47 13.20 -3.58
N ALA A 59 -2.64 12.42 -2.89
CA ALA A 59 -1.36 12.87 -2.35
C ALA A 59 -0.21 12.89 -3.39
N GLY A 60 -0.50 12.57 -4.66
CA GLY A 60 0.44 12.60 -5.78
C GLY A 60 1.31 11.35 -5.92
N TYR A 61 0.90 10.21 -5.34
CA TYR A 61 1.60 8.95 -5.51
C TYR A 61 1.03 8.17 -6.70
N ARG A 62 1.91 7.54 -7.48
CA ARG A 62 1.54 6.67 -8.60
C ARG A 62 1.46 5.20 -8.17
N PRO A 63 0.59 4.38 -8.78
CA PRO A 63 0.47 2.97 -8.44
C PRO A 63 1.74 2.19 -8.77
N CYS A 64 2.09 1.23 -7.92
CA CYS A 64 3.20 0.34 -8.15
C CYS A 64 2.91 -0.69 -9.25
N LEU A 65 3.74 -0.73 -10.28
CA LEU A 65 3.60 -1.66 -11.40
C LEU A 65 3.90 -3.12 -11.06
N ARG A 66 4.56 -3.40 -9.92
CA ARG A 66 4.87 -4.78 -9.47
C ARG A 66 3.73 -5.43 -8.72
N CYS A 67 3.20 -4.75 -7.71
CA CYS A 67 2.08 -5.28 -6.93
C CYS A 67 0.72 -4.92 -7.51
N ARG A 68 0.69 -4.05 -8.53
CA ARG A 68 -0.52 -3.61 -9.25
C ARG A 68 -1.68 -3.41 -8.28
N PRO A 69 -1.60 -2.40 -7.38
CA PRO A 69 -2.66 -2.17 -6.40
C PRO A 69 -4.02 -1.92 -7.06
N GLU A 70 -4.02 -1.47 -8.30
CA GLU A 70 -5.19 -1.32 -9.18
C GLU A 70 -5.88 -2.66 -9.54
N LEU A 71 -5.15 -3.79 -9.52
CA LEU A 71 -5.66 -5.14 -9.83
C LEU A 71 -5.90 -5.99 -8.58
N ALA A 72 -5.74 -5.41 -7.39
CA ALA A 72 -5.83 -6.15 -6.16
C ALA A 72 -7.29 -6.47 -5.82
N PRO A 73 -7.62 -7.70 -5.42
CA PRO A 73 -8.93 -8.05 -4.88
C PRO A 73 -9.05 -7.48 -3.46
N GLY A 74 -9.16 -6.15 -3.34
CA GLY A 74 -9.15 -5.45 -2.06
C GLY A 74 -10.27 -4.41 -2.01
N ARG A 75 -11.41 -4.79 -1.41
CA ARG A 75 -12.55 -3.94 -1.02
C ARG A 75 -13.09 -2.95 -2.08
N ALA A 76 -12.84 -3.15 -3.37
CA ALA A 76 -13.77 -2.70 -4.39
C ALA A 76 -15.00 -3.60 -4.30
N LEU A 77 -16.13 -3.07 -3.82
CA LEU A 77 -17.40 -3.77 -3.79
C LEU A 77 -18.01 -3.92 -5.20
N MET A 78 -17.25 -3.77 -6.31
CA MET A 78 -17.88 -3.55 -7.61
C MET A 78 -17.24 -4.10 -8.89
N ASP A 79 -16.21 -4.95 -8.88
CA ASP A 79 -15.69 -5.51 -10.15
C ASP A 79 -15.78 -7.05 -10.22
N ALA A 80 -17.00 -7.55 -10.06
CA ALA A 80 -17.40 -8.88 -10.53
C ALA A 80 -18.70 -8.76 -11.34
N VAL A 81 -18.56 -8.41 -12.62
CA VAL A 81 -19.56 -8.64 -13.68
C VAL A 81 -18.84 -9.38 -14.80
#